data_AF-A0A067ETR1-F1
#
_entry.id   AF-A0A067ETR1-F1
#
_cell.length_a   1.000
_cell.length_b   1.000
_cell.length_c   1.000
_cell.angle_alpha   90.00
_cell.angle_beta   90.00
_cell.angle_gamma   90.00
#
_symmetry.space_group_name_H-M   'P 1'
#
loop_
_entity.id
_entity.type
_entity.pdbx_description
1 polymer ?
#
loop_
_entity_poly.entity_id
_entity_poly.type
_entity_poly.pdbx_seq_one_letter_code
_entity_poly.pdbx_strand_id
1 'polypeptide(L)' 'DAIVLSPGCASFDEFRNFEHRGMVFQELAFSA' A
#
# COMPACT_ATOMS: atom_id res chain seq x y z
N ASP A 1 -9.62 12.04 12.01
CA ASP A 1 -9.30 10.60 12.04
C ASP A 1 -8.32 10.30 10.91
N ALA A 2 -7.59 9.19 10.96
CA ALA A 2 -6.59 8.87 9.94
C ALA A 2 -6.51 7.36 9.66
N ILE A 3 -6.36 7.01 8.38
CA ILE A 3 -6.06 5.64 7.93
C ILE A 3 -4.60 5.61 7.48
N VAL A 4 -3.80 4.72 8.07
CA VAL A 4 -2.36 4.62 7.83
C VAL A 4 -2.00 3.21 7.40
N LEU A 5 -1.30 3.09 6.27
CA LEU A 5 -0.68 1.83 5.84
C LEU A 5 0.75 1.73 6.42
N SER A 6 0.92 0.95 7.48
CA SER A 6 2.23 0.69 8.13
C SER A 6 2.43 -0.82 8.40
N PRO A 7 2.73 -1.63 7.36
CA PRO A 7 2.63 -3.09 7.40
C PRO A 7 3.76 -3.82 8.15
N GLY A 8 4.85 -3.14 8.52
CA GLY A 8 5.96 -3.74 9.29
C GLY A 8 6.78 -4.83 8.59
N CYS A 9 6.39 -5.23 7.36
CA CYS A 9 7.00 -6.32 6.61
C CYS A 9 7.39 -5.90 5.17
N ALA A 10 8.36 -6.61 4.59
CA ALA A 10 8.69 -6.52 3.16
C ALA A 10 7.48 -6.93 2.31
N SER A 11 7.40 -6.46 1.08
CA SER A 11 6.19 -6.58 0.24
C SER A 11 6.27 -7.66 -0.83
N PHE A 12 7.33 -8.46 -0.86
CA PHE A 12 7.67 -9.32 -2.00
C PHE A 12 6.83 -10.60 -2.12
N ASP A 13 6.03 -10.90 -1.11
CA ASP A 13 5.04 -11.98 -1.09
C ASP A 13 3.86 -11.71 -2.04
N GLU A 14 3.42 -10.44 -2.16
CA GLU A 14 2.25 -10.07 -2.96
C GLU A 14 2.51 -8.91 -3.95
N PHE A 15 3.61 -8.17 -3.80
CA PHE A 15 3.94 -6.99 -4.60
C PHE A 15 5.36 -7.03 -5.14
N ARG A 16 5.59 -6.31 -6.25
CA ARG A 16 6.93 -6.21 -6.87
C ARG A 16 7.95 -5.50 -5.98
N ASN A 17 7.52 -4.50 -5.23
CA ASN A 17 8.30 -3.71 -4.29
C ASN A 17 7.36 -2.89 -3.38
N PHE A 18 7.91 -2.13 -2.43
CA PHE A 18 7.12 -1.38 -1.48
C PHE A 18 6.36 -0.22 -2.14
N GLU A 19 6.91 0.35 -3.22
CA GLU A 19 6.26 1.40 -4.01
C GLU A 19 5.00 0.88 -4.71
N HIS A 20 5.04 -0.32 -5.30
CA HIS A 20 3.87 -0.96 -5.91
C HIS A 20 2.74 -1.12 -4.90
N ARG A 21 3.05 -1.58 -3.68
CA ARG A 21 2.08 -1.67 -2.57
C ARG A 21 1.51 -0.30 -2.19
N GLY A 22 2.35 0.74 -2.15
CA GLY A 22 1.94 2.11 -1.87
C GLY A 22 1.03 2.71 -2.95
N MET A 23 1.32 2.46 -4.22
CA MET A 23 0.49 2.93 -5.35
C MET A 23 -0.90 2.30 -5.32
N VAL A 24 -1.02 0.99 -5.04
CA VAL A 24 -2.32 0.33 -4.88
C VAL A 24 -3.10 0.92 -3.71
N PHE A 25 -2.46 1.19 -2.58
CA PHE A 25 -3.12 1.89 -1.46
C PHE A 25 -3.64 3.27 -1.85
N GLN A 26 -2.84 4.07 -2.59
CA GLN A 26 -3.28 5.36 -3.09
C GLN A 26 -4.46 5.23 -4.05
N GLU A 27 -4.40 4.29 -5.00
CA GLU A 27 -5.48 4.03 -5.94
C GLU A 27 -6.77 3.68 -5.19
N LEU A 28 -6.73 2.78 -4.20
CA LEU A 28 -7.91 2.40 -3.42
C LEU A 28 -8.40 3.49 -2.48
N ALA A 29 -7.51 4.29 -1.90
CA ALA A 29 -7.87 5.36 -0.98
C ALA A 29 -8.48 6.58 -1.70
N PHE A 30 -8.13 6.80 -2.97
CA PHE A 30 -8.56 7.97 -3.75
C PHE A 30 -9.48 7.66 -4.93
N SER A 31 -9.64 6.40 -5.33
CA SER A 31 -10.66 6.01 -6.31
C SER A 31 -12.00 5.82 -5.60
N ALA A 32 -13.00 6.57 -6.07
CA ALA A 32 -14.39 6.50 -5.61
C ALA A 32 -15.14 5.34 -6.28
#